data_AF-A0A7V7MPU3-F1
#
_entry.id   AF-A0A7V7MPU3-F1
#
_cell.length_a   1.000
_cell.length_b   1.000
_cell.length_c   1.000
_cell.angle_alpha   90.00
_cell.angle_beta   90.00
_cell.angle_gamma   90.00
#
_symmetry.space_group_name_H-M   'P 1'
#
loop_
_entity.id
_entity.type
_entity.pdbx_description
1 polymer ?
#
loop_
_entity_poly.entity_id
_entity_poly.type
_entity_poly.pdbx_seq_one_letter_code
_entity_poly.pdbx_strand_id
1 'polypeptide(L)'
;MDELTPSAQARQQIIKAVGLSFLVPGAGHLLVGRQIWALVWFLGCQILLFGGFSLAQATQLDYVNFRLSFGGFDTGLMVLIPEMGNFLPTMVAGKLFTSVDFGGQYPELVEWRHLGFLLSGMSGVLAAFAASHAAGLVLSAEHPLQDGKPRINPGSAALATLVIPGFGHWMSGRRFKAVLFAVAILGLFFLGMALGGFADFDRQRHPYYWAGQMLLGFIGWGVSLMSHPLRFREVLAYQDAGLLFTTSAGLFNVIAALDAFFRAEQDWLASAGVKPASDSSKEKAGAKPKTGEIPQ
;
A
#
# COMPACT_ATOMS: atom_id res chain seq x y z
N MET A 1 -21.80 18.61 7.09
CA MET A 1 -20.49 19.20 7.44
C MET A 1 -19.75 19.32 6.13
N ASP A 2 -19.32 20.51 5.79
CA ASP A 2 -18.56 20.72 4.56
C ASP A 2 -17.19 20.05 4.71
N GLU A 3 -16.78 19.31 3.68
CA GLU A 3 -15.54 18.54 3.69
C GLU A 3 -14.34 19.49 3.62
N LEU A 4 -13.39 19.34 4.57
CA LEU A 4 -12.15 20.11 4.52
C LEU A 4 -11.25 19.49 3.46
N THR A 5 -10.66 20.31 2.61
CA THR A 5 -9.73 19.83 1.58
C THR A 5 -8.38 20.52 1.73
N PRO A 6 -7.26 19.80 1.54
CA PRO A 6 -5.95 20.45 1.49
C PRO A 6 -5.91 21.53 0.39
N SER A 7 -5.06 22.54 0.58
CA SER A 7 -4.82 23.57 -0.42
C SER A 7 -4.41 22.97 -1.77
N ALA A 8 -4.68 23.68 -2.88
CA ALA A 8 -4.31 23.20 -4.22
C ALA A 8 -2.81 22.90 -4.35
N GLN A 9 -1.96 23.73 -3.74
CA GLN A 9 -0.52 23.51 -3.63
C GLN A 9 -0.20 22.22 -2.86
N ALA A 10 -0.79 22.02 -1.67
CA ALA A 10 -0.56 20.82 -0.87
C ALA A 10 -0.95 19.55 -1.63
N ARG A 11 -2.08 19.55 -2.34
CA ARG A 11 -2.51 18.42 -3.19
C ARG A 11 -1.51 18.11 -4.30
N GLN A 12 -0.97 19.13 -4.97
CA GLN A 12 0.06 18.94 -5.98
C GLN A 12 1.34 18.34 -5.40
N GLN A 13 1.77 18.79 -4.21
CA GLN A 13 2.94 18.23 -3.53
C GLN A 13 2.71 16.80 -3.06
N ILE A 14 1.50 16.48 -2.58
CA ILE A 14 1.11 15.11 -2.22
C ILE A 14 1.18 14.19 -3.44
N ILE A 15 0.62 14.60 -4.59
CA ILE A 15 0.69 13.82 -5.83
C ILE A 15 2.14 13.56 -6.24
N LYS A 16 3.01 14.57 -6.16
CA LYS A 16 4.45 14.41 -6.43
C LYS A 16 5.10 13.42 -5.46
N ALA A 17 4.82 13.53 -4.16
CA ALA A 17 5.39 12.65 -3.15
C ALA A 17 4.95 11.18 -3.33
N VAL A 18 3.67 10.96 -3.62
CA VAL A 18 3.12 9.63 -3.92
C VAL A 18 3.75 9.07 -5.19
N GLY A 19 3.77 9.85 -6.27
CA GLY A 19 4.35 9.43 -7.55
C GLY A 19 5.83 9.06 -7.44
N LEU A 20 6.63 9.90 -6.78
CA LEU A 20 8.04 9.59 -6.53
C LEU A 20 8.22 8.34 -5.68
N SER A 21 7.41 8.18 -4.61
CA SER A 21 7.50 7.02 -3.72
C SER A 21 7.04 5.71 -4.37
N PHE A 22 6.10 5.78 -5.32
CA PHE A 22 5.68 4.64 -6.12
C PHE A 22 6.79 4.19 -7.08
N LEU A 23 7.51 5.15 -7.68
CA LEU A 23 8.67 4.84 -8.53
C LEU A 23 9.82 4.24 -7.73
N VAL A 24 10.17 4.87 -6.62
CA VAL A 24 11.24 4.47 -5.69
C VAL A 24 10.78 4.68 -4.25
N PRO A 25 10.62 3.61 -3.45
CA PRO A 25 10.17 3.73 -2.07
C PRO A 25 11.03 4.71 -1.28
N GLY A 26 10.39 5.64 -0.57
CA GLY A 26 11.06 6.66 0.22
C GLY A 26 11.42 7.96 -0.54
N ALA A 27 11.38 7.99 -1.88
CA ALA A 27 11.77 9.19 -2.63
C ALA A 27 10.88 10.41 -2.34
N GLY A 28 9.58 10.21 -2.07
CA GLY A 28 8.68 11.30 -1.69
C GLY A 28 9.05 12.00 -0.38
N HIS A 29 9.72 11.30 0.54
CA HIS A 29 10.19 11.89 1.82
C HIS A 29 11.25 12.97 1.61
N LEU A 30 11.97 12.94 0.49
CA LEU A 30 12.97 13.96 0.16
C LEU A 30 12.35 15.33 -0.12
N LEU A 31 11.09 15.38 -0.59
CA LEU A 31 10.38 16.65 -0.85
C LEU A 31 10.18 17.50 0.41
N VAL A 32 10.15 16.87 1.58
CA VAL A 32 10.01 17.52 2.89
C VAL A 32 11.30 17.46 3.72
N GLY A 33 12.44 17.16 3.09
CA GLY A 33 13.75 17.10 3.75
C GLY A 33 13.92 15.94 4.75
N ARG A 34 13.08 14.91 4.71
CA ARG A 34 13.10 13.78 5.66
C ARG A 34 14.00 12.65 5.18
N GLN A 35 15.31 12.92 5.10
CA GLN A 35 16.31 12.00 4.54
C GLN A 35 16.38 10.64 5.24
N ILE A 36 16.31 10.61 6.58
CA ILE A 36 16.36 9.36 7.34
C ILE A 36 15.19 8.45 6.94
N TRP A 37 13.98 9.00 6.84
CA TRP A 37 12.81 8.23 6.42
C TRP A 37 12.92 7.76 4.97
N ALA A 38 13.45 8.59 4.07
CA ALA A 38 13.72 8.18 2.70
C ALA A 38 14.64 6.95 2.66
N LEU A 39 15.74 6.97 3.42
CA LEU A 39 16.69 5.86 3.51
C LEU A 39 16.08 4.61 4.14
N VAL A 40 15.32 4.75 5.23
CA VAL A 40 14.66 3.62 5.91
C VAL A 40 13.69 2.90 4.96
N TRP A 41 12.82 3.65 4.27
CA TRP A 41 11.87 3.07 3.33
C TRP A 41 12.54 2.45 2.12
N PHE A 42 13.55 3.14 1.57
CA PHE A 42 14.33 2.62 0.46
C PHE A 42 15.01 1.31 0.86
N LEU A 43 15.93 1.34 1.82
CA LEU A 43 16.71 0.17 2.22
C LEU A 43 15.82 -0.99 2.68
N GLY A 44 14.78 -0.71 3.45
CA GLY A 44 13.82 -1.74 3.89
C GLY A 44 13.16 -2.45 2.72
N CYS A 45 12.62 -1.71 1.74
CA CYS A 45 11.99 -2.31 0.57
C CYS A 45 13.00 -3.03 -0.31
N GLN A 46 14.22 -2.49 -0.49
CA GLN A 46 15.23 -3.12 -1.34
C GLN A 46 15.75 -4.42 -0.74
N ILE A 47 16.03 -4.47 0.56
CA ILE A 47 16.48 -5.70 1.24
C ILE A 47 15.43 -6.80 1.09
N LEU A 48 14.15 -6.47 1.29
CA LEU A 48 13.05 -7.41 1.12
C LEU A 48 12.90 -7.86 -0.34
N LEU A 49 12.97 -6.94 -1.30
CA LEU A 49 12.84 -7.24 -2.72
C LEU A 49 13.97 -8.17 -3.19
N PHE A 50 15.22 -7.72 -3.05
CA PHE A 50 16.38 -8.45 -3.57
C PHE A 50 16.67 -9.72 -2.76
N GLY A 51 16.44 -9.68 -1.44
CA GLY A 51 16.47 -10.89 -0.61
C GLY A 51 15.39 -11.89 -1.03
N GLY A 52 14.19 -11.42 -1.33
CA GLY A 52 13.09 -12.25 -1.82
C GLY A 52 13.39 -12.90 -3.17
N PHE A 53 13.92 -12.15 -4.13
CA PHE A 53 14.36 -12.67 -5.42
C PHE A 53 15.49 -13.70 -5.27
N SER A 54 16.48 -13.42 -4.42
CA SER A 54 17.59 -14.35 -4.17
C SER A 54 17.11 -15.67 -3.57
N LEU A 55 16.28 -15.62 -2.52
CA LEU A 55 15.78 -16.81 -1.83
C LEU A 55 14.85 -17.68 -2.68
N ALA A 56 14.05 -17.05 -3.55
CA ALA A 56 13.19 -17.76 -4.49
C ALA A 56 13.87 -18.07 -5.82
N GLN A 57 15.18 -17.81 -5.94
CA GLN A 57 15.96 -17.98 -7.17
C GLN A 57 15.23 -17.38 -8.39
N ALA A 58 14.65 -16.19 -8.17
CA ALA A 58 13.90 -15.39 -9.12
C ALA A 58 12.71 -16.06 -9.81
N THR A 59 12.18 -17.14 -9.24
CA THR A 59 10.96 -17.81 -9.73
C THR A 59 9.70 -16.95 -9.64
N GLN A 60 9.79 -15.74 -9.07
CA GLN A 60 8.77 -14.71 -9.20
C GLN A 60 8.57 -14.33 -10.68
N LEU A 61 9.65 -14.32 -11.47
CA LEU A 61 9.62 -13.90 -12.86
C LEU A 61 8.81 -14.85 -13.76
N ASP A 62 8.53 -16.07 -13.29
CA ASP A 62 7.71 -17.06 -13.99
C ASP A 62 6.24 -16.61 -14.09
N TYR A 63 5.81 -15.71 -13.20
CA TYR A 63 4.44 -15.16 -13.19
C TYR A 63 4.30 -13.87 -13.99
N VAL A 64 5.35 -13.44 -14.71
CA VAL A 64 5.29 -12.22 -15.54
C VAL A 64 4.49 -12.53 -16.80
N ASN A 65 3.18 -12.29 -16.73
CA ASN A 65 2.24 -12.58 -17.81
C ASN A 65 2.21 -11.51 -18.91
N PHE A 66 2.96 -10.42 -18.75
CA PHE A 66 2.95 -9.31 -19.68
C PHE A 66 4.38 -8.81 -19.94
N ARG A 67 4.89 -9.02 -21.16
CA ARG A 67 6.11 -8.39 -21.67
C ARG A 67 5.74 -7.51 -22.84
N LEU A 68 5.70 -6.20 -22.60
CA LEU A 68 5.43 -5.22 -23.65
C LEU A 68 6.75 -4.89 -24.40
N SER A 69 6.97 -5.50 -25.56
CA SER A 69 8.15 -5.22 -26.40
C SER A 69 7.81 -4.14 -27.42
N PHE A 70 8.58 -3.04 -27.43
CA PHE A 70 8.42 -1.95 -28.40
C PHE A 70 9.70 -1.81 -29.23
N GLY A 71 9.62 -2.10 -30.53
CA GLY A 71 10.68 -1.78 -31.50
C GLY A 71 12.03 -2.46 -31.23
N GLY A 72 12.04 -3.71 -30.73
CA GLY A 72 13.28 -4.45 -30.42
C GLY A 72 13.91 -4.11 -29.07
N PHE A 73 13.33 -3.17 -28.31
CA PHE A 73 13.64 -3.01 -26.89
C PHE A 73 12.76 -3.96 -26.09
N ASP A 74 13.35 -5.09 -25.67
CA ASP A 74 12.77 -6.06 -24.73
C ASP A 74 12.73 -5.51 -23.29
N THR A 75 12.46 -4.22 -23.12
CA THR A 75 12.09 -3.63 -21.84
C THR A 75 10.61 -3.91 -21.56
N GLY A 76 10.25 -5.19 -21.58
CA GLY A 76 8.91 -5.64 -21.21
C GLY A 76 8.58 -5.08 -19.83
N LEU A 77 7.53 -4.26 -19.75
CA LEU A 77 6.98 -3.80 -18.49
C LEU A 77 6.64 -5.02 -17.63
N MET A 78 7.47 -5.34 -16.64
CA MET A 78 7.27 -6.55 -15.83
C MET A 78 6.22 -6.28 -14.76
N VAL A 79 4.97 -6.62 -15.06
CA VAL A 79 3.88 -6.48 -14.10
C VAL A 79 3.90 -7.67 -13.14
N LEU A 80 4.73 -7.56 -12.10
CA LEU A 80 4.82 -8.53 -11.03
C LEU A 80 4.03 -8.02 -9.82
N ILE A 81 2.93 -8.67 -9.47
CA ILE A 81 2.05 -8.22 -8.38
C ILE A 81 2.32 -9.09 -7.12
N PRO A 82 2.49 -8.47 -5.93
CA PRO A 82 2.38 -7.04 -5.62
C PRO A 82 3.71 -6.27 -5.71
N GLU A 83 4.83 -6.91 -6.11
CA GLU A 83 6.17 -6.29 -6.21
C GLU A 83 6.18 -4.94 -6.92
N MET A 84 5.32 -4.73 -7.92
CA MET A 84 5.18 -3.50 -8.70
C MET A 84 4.88 -2.24 -7.87
N GLY A 85 4.44 -2.37 -6.62
CA GLY A 85 4.40 -1.22 -5.70
C GLY A 85 5.78 -0.61 -5.46
N ASN A 86 6.85 -1.39 -5.63
CA ASN A 86 8.25 -0.99 -5.67
C ASN A 86 8.74 -0.95 -7.13
N PHE A 87 8.19 -0.03 -7.93
CA PHE A 87 8.16 -0.13 -9.39
C PHE A 87 9.53 -0.21 -10.07
N LEU A 88 10.38 0.83 -9.96
CA LEU A 88 11.67 0.85 -10.67
C LEU A 88 12.63 -0.24 -10.16
N PRO A 89 12.78 -0.47 -8.84
CA PRO A 89 13.56 -1.59 -8.35
C PRO A 89 13.09 -2.95 -8.83
N THR A 90 11.79 -3.17 -8.98
CA THR A 90 11.26 -4.42 -9.55
C THR A 90 11.66 -4.57 -11.03
N MET A 91 11.63 -3.48 -11.81
CA MET A 91 12.15 -3.50 -13.19
C MET A 91 13.65 -3.82 -13.23
N VAL A 92 14.43 -3.30 -12.29
CA VAL A 92 15.87 -3.58 -12.18
C VAL A 92 16.10 -5.04 -11.78
N ALA A 93 15.39 -5.54 -10.77
CA ALA A 93 15.48 -6.92 -10.32
C ALA A 93 15.17 -7.90 -11.46
N GLY A 94 14.13 -7.62 -12.25
CA GLY A 94 13.78 -8.43 -13.42
C GLY A 94 14.83 -8.46 -14.53
N LYS A 95 15.76 -7.51 -14.56
CA LYS A 95 16.92 -7.50 -15.47
C LYS A 95 18.17 -8.14 -14.87
N LEU A 96 18.32 -8.08 -13.54
CA LEU A 96 19.49 -8.60 -12.84
C LEU A 96 19.39 -10.10 -12.56
N PHE A 97 18.18 -10.62 -12.43
CA PHE A 97 17.94 -12.02 -12.11
C PHE A 97 17.34 -12.78 -13.29
N THR A 98 17.72 -14.05 -13.40
CA THR A 98 17.11 -15.03 -14.30
C THR A 98 16.46 -16.10 -13.44
N SER A 99 15.19 -16.41 -13.70
CA SER A 99 14.53 -17.52 -13.02
C SER A 99 15.23 -18.84 -13.33
N VAL A 100 15.36 -19.69 -12.32
CA VAL A 100 15.92 -21.04 -12.47
C VAL A 100 15.04 -21.97 -13.30
N ASP A 101 13.76 -21.66 -13.48
CA ASP A 101 12.87 -22.39 -14.39
C ASP A 101 13.35 -22.26 -15.84
N PHE A 102 13.81 -21.06 -16.24
CA PHE A 102 14.45 -20.86 -17.54
C PHE A 102 15.77 -21.62 -17.70
N GLY A 103 16.38 -22.04 -16.59
CA GLY A 103 17.56 -22.92 -16.56
C GLY A 103 17.23 -24.41 -16.57
N GLY A 104 15.95 -24.80 -16.66
CA GLY A 104 15.50 -26.19 -16.66
C GLY A 104 15.48 -26.86 -15.28
N GLN A 105 15.59 -26.09 -14.20
CA GLN A 105 15.45 -26.61 -12.85
C GLN A 105 14.00 -26.53 -12.39
N TYR A 106 13.54 -27.54 -11.64
CA TYR A 106 12.20 -27.54 -11.07
C TYR A 106 12.07 -26.49 -9.96
N PRO A 107 11.23 -25.46 -10.11
CA PRO A 107 11.06 -24.41 -9.11
C PRO A 107 10.57 -24.94 -7.75
N GLU A 108 9.94 -26.10 -7.72
CA GLU A 108 9.48 -26.77 -6.49
C GLU A 108 10.61 -27.24 -5.56
N LEU A 109 11.83 -27.37 -6.09
CA LEU A 109 13.01 -27.81 -5.33
C LEU A 109 13.72 -26.66 -4.60
N VAL A 110 13.30 -25.41 -4.84
CA VAL A 110 13.89 -24.24 -4.19
C VAL A 110 13.37 -24.16 -2.74
N GLU A 111 14.23 -24.53 -1.79
CA GLU A 111 13.90 -24.66 -0.36
C GLU A 111 13.24 -23.41 0.23
N TRP A 112 13.78 -22.23 -0.07
CA TRP A 112 13.34 -20.95 0.50
C TRP A 112 12.37 -20.18 -0.39
N ARG A 113 11.76 -20.85 -1.39
CA ARG A 113 10.93 -20.20 -2.42
C ARG A 113 9.78 -19.38 -1.84
N HIS A 114 9.05 -19.97 -0.90
CA HIS A 114 7.86 -19.34 -0.33
C HIS A 114 8.19 -18.15 0.56
N LEU A 115 9.28 -18.24 1.33
CA LEU A 115 9.82 -17.09 2.05
C LEU A 115 10.27 -16.01 1.06
N GLY A 116 10.92 -16.39 -0.04
CA GLY A 116 11.34 -15.46 -1.07
C GLY A 116 10.17 -14.71 -1.71
N PHE A 117 9.07 -15.41 -2.02
CA PHE A 117 7.82 -14.81 -2.50
C PHE A 117 7.20 -13.86 -1.48
N LEU A 118 7.16 -14.28 -0.22
CA LEU A 118 6.62 -13.45 0.86
C LEU A 118 7.41 -12.14 0.99
N LEU A 119 8.75 -12.20 1.03
CA LEU A 119 9.60 -11.02 1.18
C LEU A 119 9.51 -10.08 -0.03
N SER A 120 9.54 -10.61 -1.25
CA SER A 120 9.39 -9.76 -2.44
C SER A 120 8.01 -9.13 -2.51
N GLY A 121 6.95 -9.88 -2.19
CA GLY A 121 5.59 -9.35 -2.10
C GLY A 121 5.45 -8.28 -1.01
N MET A 122 6.02 -8.50 0.17
CA MET A 122 6.05 -7.52 1.26
C MET A 122 6.70 -6.20 0.83
N SER A 123 7.80 -6.25 0.06
CA SER A 123 8.44 -5.04 -0.48
C SER A 123 7.45 -4.19 -1.28
N GLY A 124 6.68 -4.80 -2.18
CA GLY A 124 5.71 -4.08 -3.00
C GLY A 124 4.58 -3.44 -2.18
N VAL A 125 4.05 -4.17 -1.19
CA VAL A 125 3.02 -3.66 -0.29
C VAL A 125 3.55 -2.53 0.61
N LEU A 126 4.74 -2.69 1.19
CA LEU A 126 5.39 -1.69 2.03
C LEU A 126 5.77 -0.42 1.24
N ALA A 127 6.12 -0.54 -0.03
CA ALA A 127 6.36 0.60 -0.90
C ALA A 127 5.12 1.49 -1.07
N ALA A 128 3.94 0.89 -1.20
CA ALA A 128 2.68 1.65 -1.19
C ALA A 128 2.47 2.39 0.15
N PHE A 129 2.91 1.80 1.27
CA PHE A 129 2.84 2.46 2.57
C PHE A 129 3.83 3.61 2.69
N ALA A 130 5.03 3.47 2.14
CA ALA A 130 6.00 4.55 2.04
C ALA A 130 5.39 5.77 1.34
N ALA A 131 4.64 5.56 0.26
CA ALA A 131 3.94 6.61 -0.46
C ALA A 131 2.87 7.31 0.39
N SER A 132 2.03 6.56 1.11
CA SER A 132 1.03 7.12 2.03
C SER A 132 1.68 7.91 3.17
N HIS A 133 2.77 7.39 3.74
CA HIS A 133 3.53 8.07 4.78
C HIS A 133 4.16 9.37 4.27
N ALA A 134 4.73 9.38 3.06
CA ALA A 134 5.26 10.60 2.43
C ALA A 134 4.16 11.65 2.22
N ALA A 135 2.98 11.22 1.71
CA ALA A 135 1.82 12.10 1.54
C ALA A 135 1.39 12.76 2.87
N GLY A 136 1.31 11.98 3.93
CA GLY A 136 1.01 12.50 5.27
C GLY A 136 2.03 13.52 5.75
N LEU A 137 3.34 13.30 5.51
CA LEU A 137 4.38 14.25 5.91
C LEU A 137 4.34 15.56 5.12
N VAL A 138 4.02 15.49 3.82
CA VAL A 138 3.78 16.69 2.99
C VAL A 138 2.60 17.48 3.54
N LEU A 139 1.49 16.81 3.85
CA LEU A 139 0.34 17.47 4.46
C LEU A 139 0.71 18.19 5.76
N SER A 140 1.45 17.52 6.64
CA SER A 140 1.91 18.10 7.90
C SER A 140 2.84 19.31 7.72
N ALA A 141 3.64 19.33 6.65
CA ALA A 141 4.54 20.45 6.34
C ALA A 141 3.77 21.65 5.77
N GLU A 142 2.78 21.43 4.92
CA GLU A 142 1.96 22.47 4.30
C GLU A 142 0.89 23.04 5.25
N HIS A 143 0.39 22.22 6.18
CA HIS A 143 -0.64 22.59 7.15
C HIS A 143 -0.19 22.26 8.57
N PRO A 144 0.73 23.06 9.16
CA PRO A 144 1.17 22.85 10.53
C PRO A 144 0.00 23.03 11.52
N LEU A 145 -0.01 22.22 12.58
CA LEU A 145 -1.06 22.26 13.60
C LEU A 145 -1.02 23.59 14.36
N GLN A 146 -2.18 24.23 14.55
CA GLN A 146 -2.28 25.51 15.26
C GLN A 146 -2.63 25.33 16.74
N ASP A 147 -3.33 24.25 17.09
CA ASP A 147 -3.83 24.00 18.45
C ASP A 147 -2.78 23.41 19.41
N GLY A 148 -1.57 23.12 18.92
CA GLY A 148 -0.47 22.53 19.69
C GLY A 148 -0.73 21.10 20.19
N LYS A 149 -1.86 20.48 19.83
CA LYS A 149 -2.22 19.13 20.28
C LYS A 149 -1.67 18.09 19.31
N PRO A 150 -1.04 17.00 19.80
CA PRO A 150 -0.55 15.97 18.92
C PRO A 150 -1.72 15.29 18.18
N ARG A 151 -1.58 15.17 16.85
CA ARG A 151 -2.52 14.45 15.99
C ARG A 151 -1.79 13.31 15.29
N ILE A 152 -2.51 12.23 15.00
CA ILE A 152 -1.97 11.13 14.19
C ILE A 152 -1.81 11.64 12.77
N ASN A 153 -0.62 11.45 12.21
CA ASN A 153 -0.36 11.75 10.82
C ASN A 153 -1.21 10.83 9.91
N PRO A 154 -1.88 11.34 8.86
CA PRO A 154 -2.77 10.53 8.03
C PRO A 154 -2.12 9.30 7.40
N GLY A 155 -0.89 9.46 6.92
CA GLY A 155 -0.11 8.36 6.36
C GLY A 155 0.23 7.30 7.41
N SER A 156 0.48 7.71 8.66
CA SER A 156 0.68 6.79 9.78
C SER A 156 -0.61 6.03 10.16
N ALA A 157 -1.77 6.68 10.10
CA ALA A 157 -3.06 6.01 10.34
C ALA A 157 -3.36 4.96 9.27
N ALA A 158 -3.11 5.28 8.00
CA ALA A 158 -3.22 4.31 6.91
C ALA A 158 -2.28 3.12 7.10
N LEU A 159 -0.99 3.40 7.32
CA LEU A 159 0.03 2.38 7.56
C LEU A 159 -0.35 1.45 8.73
N ALA A 160 -0.75 2.03 9.86
CA ALA A 160 -1.19 1.26 11.03
C ALA A 160 -2.32 0.30 10.70
N THR A 161 -3.32 0.76 9.94
CA THR A 161 -4.47 -0.04 9.51
C THR A 161 -4.07 -1.13 8.52
N LEU A 162 -3.17 -0.83 7.58
CA LEU A 162 -2.71 -1.81 6.61
C LEU A 162 -1.90 -2.93 7.28
N VAL A 163 -1.08 -2.60 8.28
CA VAL A 163 -0.30 -3.60 9.03
C VAL A 163 -1.21 -4.46 9.91
N ILE A 164 -2.17 -3.84 10.62
CA ILE A 164 -3.14 -4.50 11.47
C ILE A 164 -4.53 -3.91 11.20
N PRO A 165 -5.48 -4.69 10.66
CA PRO A 165 -6.82 -4.20 10.34
C PRO A 165 -7.47 -3.43 11.51
N GLY A 166 -7.92 -2.21 11.22
CA GLY A 166 -8.55 -1.29 12.18
C GLY A 166 -7.62 -0.53 13.14
N PHE A 167 -6.31 -0.81 13.16
CA PHE A 167 -5.41 -0.21 14.16
C PHE A 167 -5.23 1.31 13.98
N GLY A 168 -5.23 1.83 12.75
CA GLY A 168 -5.17 3.28 12.53
C GLY A 168 -6.39 4.02 13.08
N HIS A 169 -7.60 3.45 12.93
CA HIS A 169 -8.80 4.01 13.55
C HIS A 169 -8.69 4.03 15.07
N TRP A 170 -8.09 2.99 15.66
CA TRP A 170 -7.87 2.94 17.11
C TRP A 170 -6.92 4.06 17.54
N MET A 171 -5.80 4.24 16.84
CA MET A 171 -4.83 5.30 17.11
C MET A 171 -5.45 6.70 16.99
N SER A 172 -6.39 6.91 16.08
CA SER A 172 -7.15 8.16 15.97
C SER A 172 -8.33 8.27 16.95
N GLY A 173 -8.47 7.36 17.92
CA GLY A 173 -9.53 7.38 18.94
C GLY A 173 -10.89 6.82 18.51
N ARG A 174 -11.01 6.30 17.28
CA ARG A 174 -12.27 5.81 16.69
C ARG A 174 -12.46 4.31 16.97
N ARG A 175 -12.52 3.96 18.26
CA ARG A 175 -12.50 2.56 18.75
C ARG A 175 -13.60 1.67 18.16
N PHE A 176 -14.82 2.18 18.01
CA PHE A 176 -15.92 1.40 17.42
C PHE A 176 -15.60 0.97 15.97
N LYS A 177 -15.12 1.90 15.14
CA LYS A 177 -14.70 1.59 13.76
C LYS A 177 -13.52 0.64 13.73
N ALA A 178 -12.55 0.82 14.61
CA ALA A 178 -11.40 -0.07 14.73
C ALA A 178 -11.84 -1.52 14.95
N VAL A 179 -12.70 -1.76 15.95
CA VAL A 179 -13.22 -3.10 16.25
C VAL A 179 -14.07 -3.63 15.12
N LEU A 180 -14.97 -2.81 14.56
CA LEU A 180 -15.83 -3.21 13.45
C LEU A 180 -15.02 -3.70 12.24
N PHE A 181 -14.03 -2.90 11.80
CA PHE A 181 -13.19 -3.28 10.67
C PHE A 181 -12.29 -4.47 10.99
N ALA A 182 -11.69 -4.51 12.18
CA ALA A 182 -10.86 -5.64 12.59
C ALA A 182 -11.66 -6.96 12.57
N VAL A 183 -12.82 -7.00 13.20
CA VAL A 183 -13.67 -8.20 13.27
C VAL A 183 -14.18 -8.60 11.89
N ALA A 184 -14.66 -7.65 11.08
CA ALA A 184 -15.18 -7.95 9.76
C ALA A 184 -14.08 -8.49 8.81
N ILE A 185 -12.94 -7.82 8.75
CA ILE A 185 -11.83 -8.19 7.86
C ILE A 185 -11.19 -9.51 8.31
N LEU A 186 -10.86 -9.65 9.60
CA LEU A 186 -10.25 -10.88 10.12
C LEU A 186 -11.23 -12.04 10.10
N GLY A 187 -12.51 -11.80 10.39
CA GLY A 187 -13.56 -12.81 10.28
C GLY A 187 -13.68 -13.35 8.87
N LEU A 188 -13.70 -12.46 7.87
CA LEU A 188 -13.73 -12.83 6.45
C LEU A 188 -12.47 -13.62 6.05
N PHE A 189 -11.29 -13.16 6.49
CA PHE A 189 -10.04 -13.83 6.19
C PHE A 189 -9.96 -15.23 6.80
N PHE A 190 -10.22 -15.38 8.10
CA PHE A 190 -10.13 -16.69 8.76
C PHE A 190 -11.23 -17.65 8.34
N LEU A 191 -12.43 -17.15 8.04
CA LEU A 191 -13.47 -17.96 7.41
C LEU A 191 -13.00 -18.47 6.04
N GLY A 192 -12.43 -17.59 5.22
CA GLY A 192 -11.88 -17.98 3.92
C GLY A 192 -10.77 -19.02 4.03
N MET A 193 -9.81 -18.81 4.94
CA MET A 193 -8.75 -19.80 5.22
C MET A 193 -9.32 -21.15 5.67
N ALA A 194 -10.38 -21.16 6.50
CA ALA A 194 -11.01 -22.40 6.94
C ALA A 194 -11.70 -23.15 5.79
N LEU A 195 -12.40 -22.44 4.90
CA LEU A 195 -13.01 -23.03 3.69
C LEU A 195 -11.96 -23.56 2.71
N GLY A 196 -10.80 -22.91 2.67
CA GLY A 196 -9.61 -23.28 1.89
C GLY A 196 -8.71 -24.34 2.51
N GLY A 197 -9.11 -24.96 3.62
CA GLY A 197 -8.27 -25.95 4.34
C GLY A 197 -6.91 -25.39 4.78
N PHE A 198 -6.82 -24.08 4.96
CA PHE A 198 -5.61 -23.31 5.25
C PHE A 198 -4.48 -23.45 4.22
N ALA A 199 -4.74 -23.96 3.01
CA ALA A 199 -3.74 -24.10 1.95
C ALA A 199 -3.91 -23.08 0.80
N ASP A 200 -4.92 -22.22 0.89
CA ASP A 200 -5.28 -21.22 -0.15
C ASP A 200 -4.26 -20.07 -0.30
N PHE A 201 -3.43 -19.80 0.72
CA PHE A 201 -2.47 -18.69 0.71
C PHE A 201 -1.16 -19.08 0.02
N ASP A 202 -1.24 -19.44 -1.27
CA ASP A 202 -0.13 -19.94 -2.08
C ASP A 202 -0.03 -19.21 -3.43
N ARG A 203 1.10 -18.55 -3.66
CA ARG A 203 1.37 -17.82 -4.91
C ARG A 203 1.40 -18.74 -6.13
N GLN A 204 1.91 -19.97 -5.99
CA GLN A 204 2.09 -20.89 -7.12
C GLN A 204 0.75 -21.30 -7.72
N ARG A 205 -0.24 -21.51 -6.86
CA ARG A 205 -1.57 -21.97 -7.26
C ARG A 205 -2.45 -20.80 -7.67
N HIS A 206 -2.37 -19.70 -6.92
CA HIS A 206 -3.33 -18.61 -7.03
C HIS A 206 -2.63 -17.25 -7.03
N PRO A 207 -1.75 -16.95 -8.01
CA PRO A 207 -0.86 -15.78 -7.96
C PRO A 207 -1.62 -14.44 -7.82
N TYR A 208 -2.77 -14.32 -8.50
CA TYR A 208 -3.61 -13.12 -8.44
C TYR A 208 -4.35 -12.97 -7.11
N TYR A 209 -4.91 -14.06 -6.57
CA TYR A 209 -5.59 -14.05 -5.28
C TYR A 209 -4.61 -13.80 -4.15
N TRP A 210 -3.42 -14.43 -4.23
CA TRP A 210 -2.30 -14.24 -3.33
C TRP A 210 -1.88 -12.77 -3.23
N ALA A 211 -1.76 -12.07 -4.36
CA ALA A 211 -1.47 -10.64 -4.35
C ALA A 211 -2.50 -9.81 -3.56
N GLY A 212 -3.78 -10.13 -3.67
CA GLY A 212 -4.83 -9.48 -2.87
C GLY A 212 -4.79 -9.87 -1.40
N GLN A 213 -4.51 -11.14 -1.08
CA GLN A 213 -4.34 -11.63 0.30
C GLN A 213 -3.16 -10.94 1.01
N MET A 214 -2.08 -10.62 0.28
CA MET A 214 -0.91 -9.90 0.80
C MET A 214 -1.25 -8.50 1.34
N LEU A 215 -2.38 -7.90 0.92
CA LEU A 215 -2.85 -6.60 1.41
C LEU A 215 -3.46 -6.65 2.81
N LEU A 216 -3.62 -7.85 3.40
CA LEU A 216 -3.98 -8.00 4.81
C LEU A 216 -2.85 -7.55 5.76
N GLY A 217 -1.63 -7.37 5.24
CA GLY A 217 -0.49 -6.92 6.01
C GLY A 217 0.08 -8.00 6.93
N PHE A 218 0.55 -7.60 8.10
CA PHE A 218 1.36 -8.45 8.98
C PHE A 218 0.66 -9.75 9.40
N ILE A 219 -0.66 -9.68 9.64
CA ILE A 219 -1.45 -10.87 9.96
C ILE A 219 -1.47 -11.85 8.79
N GLY A 220 -1.71 -11.37 7.57
CA GLY A 220 -1.70 -12.21 6.37
C GLY A 220 -0.33 -12.81 6.11
N TRP A 221 0.74 -12.03 6.27
CA TRP A 221 2.12 -12.49 6.08
C TRP A 221 2.51 -13.56 7.09
N GLY A 222 2.15 -13.38 8.36
CA GLY A 222 2.38 -14.36 9.42
C GLY A 222 1.64 -15.67 9.14
N VAL A 223 0.36 -15.58 8.75
CA VAL A 223 -0.44 -16.76 8.38
C VAL A 223 0.15 -17.45 7.16
N SER A 224 0.54 -16.71 6.12
CA SER A 224 1.18 -17.27 4.92
C SER A 224 2.44 -18.09 5.25
N LEU A 225 3.29 -17.59 6.16
CA LEU A 225 4.48 -18.31 6.61
C LEU A 225 4.13 -19.59 7.37
N MET A 226 3.13 -19.54 8.24
CA MET A 226 2.69 -20.69 9.05
C MET A 226 1.97 -21.75 8.23
N SER A 227 1.20 -21.32 7.22
CA SER A 227 0.37 -22.21 6.41
C SER A 227 1.08 -22.80 5.21
N HIS A 228 2.26 -22.28 4.83
CA HIS A 228 3.02 -22.76 3.67
C HIS A 228 3.20 -24.30 3.60
N PRO A 229 3.48 -25.04 4.69
CA PRO A 229 3.64 -26.49 4.62
C PRO A 229 2.36 -27.25 4.26
N LEU A 230 1.19 -26.61 4.38
CA LEU A 230 -0.10 -27.22 4.12
C LEU A 230 -0.34 -27.31 2.62
N ARG A 231 -0.78 -28.49 2.17
CA ARG A 231 -1.10 -28.77 0.77
C ARG A 231 -2.50 -29.35 0.68
N PHE A 232 -3.22 -29.00 -0.37
CA PHE A 232 -4.46 -29.69 -0.72
C PHE A 232 -4.16 -31.16 -0.98
N ARG A 233 -4.81 -32.04 -0.21
CA ARG A 233 -4.78 -33.50 -0.43
C ARG A 233 -5.95 -33.98 -1.26
N GLU A 234 -6.98 -33.14 -1.37
CA GLU A 234 -8.23 -33.39 -2.07
C GLU A 234 -8.79 -32.06 -2.59
N VAL A 235 -9.78 -32.14 -3.48
CA VAL A 235 -10.52 -30.98 -3.94
C VAL A 235 -11.53 -30.61 -2.87
N LEU A 236 -11.40 -29.42 -2.28
CA LEU A 236 -12.32 -28.95 -1.25
C LEU A 236 -13.57 -28.33 -1.90
N ALA A 237 -14.74 -28.65 -1.38
CA ALA A 237 -16.02 -28.19 -1.93
C ALA A 237 -16.19 -26.66 -1.96
N TYR A 238 -15.47 -25.93 -1.09
CA TYR A 238 -15.59 -24.48 -0.92
C TYR A 238 -14.29 -23.71 -1.18
N GLN A 239 -13.33 -24.32 -1.90
CA GLN A 239 -12.02 -23.72 -2.15
C GLN A 239 -12.12 -22.33 -2.82
N ASP A 240 -12.92 -22.21 -3.89
CA ASP A 240 -13.07 -20.93 -4.60
C ASP A 240 -13.68 -19.83 -3.73
N ALA A 241 -14.61 -20.20 -2.84
CA ALA A 241 -15.18 -19.29 -1.86
C ALA A 241 -14.14 -18.87 -0.81
N GLY A 242 -13.26 -19.79 -0.40
CA GLY A 242 -12.12 -19.53 0.49
C GLY A 242 -11.17 -18.49 -0.09
N LEU A 243 -10.76 -18.66 -1.34
CA LEU A 243 -9.93 -17.71 -2.09
C LEU A 243 -10.62 -16.34 -2.22
N LEU A 244 -11.90 -16.32 -2.58
CA LEU A 244 -12.65 -15.07 -2.71
C LEU A 244 -12.72 -14.30 -1.38
N PHE A 245 -13.00 -14.98 -0.26
CA PHE A 245 -13.08 -14.35 1.06
C PHE A 245 -11.72 -13.84 1.53
N THR A 246 -10.67 -14.64 1.44
CA THR A 246 -9.32 -14.23 1.86
C THR A 246 -8.79 -13.05 1.05
N THR A 247 -8.98 -13.06 -0.27
CA THR A 247 -8.60 -11.93 -1.14
C THR A 247 -9.45 -10.70 -0.87
N SER A 248 -10.76 -10.86 -0.70
CA SER A 248 -11.66 -9.74 -0.37
C SER A 248 -11.28 -9.09 0.96
N ALA A 249 -10.85 -9.89 1.96
CA ALA A 249 -10.39 -9.36 3.24
C ALA A 249 -9.17 -8.43 3.07
N GLY A 250 -8.18 -8.82 2.26
CA GLY A 250 -7.05 -7.96 1.94
C GLY A 250 -7.44 -6.66 1.23
N LEU A 251 -8.36 -6.73 0.27
CA LEU A 251 -8.90 -5.53 -0.40
C LEU A 251 -9.68 -4.61 0.54
N PHE A 252 -10.53 -5.18 1.42
CA PHE A 252 -11.23 -4.41 2.44
C PHE A 252 -10.29 -3.77 3.45
N ASN A 253 -9.13 -4.38 3.71
CA ASN A 253 -8.10 -3.76 4.54
C ASN A 253 -7.53 -2.48 3.91
N VAL A 254 -7.36 -2.46 2.59
CA VAL A 254 -6.99 -1.23 1.86
C VAL A 254 -8.09 -0.17 1.99
N ILE A 255 -9.35 -0.55 1.83
CA ILE A 255 -10.48 0.39 1.98
C ILE A 255 -10.51 0.96 3.41
N ALA A 256 -10.35 0.12 4.42
CA ALA A 256 -10.28 0.56 5.82
C ALA A 256 -9.11 1.52 6.04
N ALA A 257 -7.94 1.25 5.44
CA ALA A 257 -6.78 2.12 5.55
C ALA A 257 -6.98 3.48 4.88
N LEU A 258 -7.65 3.52 3.72
CA LEU A 258 -8.05 4.76 3.07
C LEU A 258 -9.05 5.54 3.93
N ASP A 259 -10.05 4.88 4.53
CA ASP A 259 -10.96 5.55 5.48
C ASP A 259 -10.19 6.09 6.70
N ALA A 260 -9.21 5.36 7.23
CA ALA A 260 -8.34 5.83 8.31
C ALA A 260 -7.52 7.06 7.89
N PHE A 261 -6.96 7.05 6.67
CA PHE A 261 -6.22 8.17 6.10
C PHE A 261 -7.10 9.42 6.03
N PHE A 262 -8.24 9.34 5.33
CA PHE A 262 -9.13 10.48 5.11
C PHE A 262 -9.62 11.05 6.44
N ARG A 263 -9.98 10.18 7.38
CA ARG A 263 -10.43 10.62 8.70
C ARG A 263 -9.36 11.32 9.52
N ALA A 264 -8.12 10.86 9.44
CA ALA A 264 -6.99 11.52 10.09
C ALA A 264 -6.63 12.82 9.38
N GLU A 265 -6.77 12.90 8.05
CA GLU A 265 -6.58 14.12 7.27
C GLU A 265 -7.60 15.20 7.66
N GLN A 266 -8.89 14.84 7.79
CA GLN A 266 -9.92 15.78 8.26
C GLN A 266 -9.61 16.33 9.67
N ASP A 267 -9.23 15.44 10.61
CA ASP A 267 -8.83 15.87 11.95
C ASP A 267 -7.63 16.81 11.92
N TRP A 268 -6.65 16.52 11.04
CA TRP A 268 -5.45 17.33 10.88
C TRP A 268 -5.76 18.72 10.32
N LEU A 269 -6.53 18.80 9.23
CA LEU A 269 -6.92 20.04 8.59
C LEU A 269 -7.76 20.92 9.52
N ALA A 270 -8.67 20.32 10.28
CA ALA A 270 -9.47 21.03 11.28
C ALA A 270 -8.56 21.66 12.36
N SER A 271 -7.59 20.91 12.89
CA SER A 271 -6.61 21.42 13.85
C SER A 271 -5.61 22.42 13.26
N ALA A 272 -5.39 22.38 11.95
CA ALA A 272 -4.59 23.36 11.22
C ALA A 272 -5.39 24.64 10.85
N GLY A 273 -6.65 24.75 11.28
CA GLY A 273 -7.48 25.95 11.05
C GLY A 273 -7.94 26.14 9.61
N VAL A 274 -7.90 25.08 8.79
CA VAL A 274 -8.37 25.14 7.40
C VAL A 274 -9.89 25.28 7.39
N LYS A 275 -10.40 26.26 6.63
CA LYS A 275 -11.84 26.49 6.46
C LYS A 275 -12.41 25.70 5.28
N PRO A 276 -13.70 25.32 5.31
CA PRO A 276 -14.34 24.67 4.18
C PRO A 276 -14.40 25.57 2.93
N ALA A 277 -14.40 24.97 1.74
CA ALA A 277 -14.39 25.71 0.48
C ALA A 277 -15.66 26.58 0.27
N SER A 278 -16.79 26.16 0.82
CA SER A 278 -18.07 26.89 0.79
C SER A 278 -17.99 28.27 1.46
N ASP A 279 -17.16 28.43 2.49
CA ASP A 279 -16.99 29.70 3.19
C ASP A 279 -16.12 30.68 2.39
N SER A 280 -15.11 30.16 1.67
CA SER A 280 -14.20 30.97 0.87
C SER A 280 -14.86 31.66 -0.33
N SER A 281 -15.93 31.06 -0.86
CA SER A 281 -16.71 31.63 -1.97
C SER A 281 -17.68 32.72 -1.49
N LYS A 282 -18.24 32.58 -0.29
CA LYS A 282 -19.05 33.63 0.35
C LYS A 282 -18.21 34.86 0.71
N GLU A 283 -16.97 34.66 1.18
CA GLU A 283 -16.04 35.76 1.48
C GLU A 283 -15.66 36.54 0.21
N LYS A 284 -15.41 35.84 -0.91
CA LYS A 284 -15.18 36.48 -2.21
C LYS A 284 -16.42 37.18 -2.78
N ALA A 285 -17.62 36.64 -2.58
CA ALA A 285 -18.87 37.25 -3.03
C ALA A 285 -19.28 38.47 -2.18
N GLY A 286 -18.85 38.53 -0.92
CA GLY A 286 -19.11 39.65 0.00
C GLY A 286 -18.13 40.82 -0.15
N ALA A 287 -17.00 40.63 -0.82
CA ALA A 287 -16.08 41.71 -1.16
C ALA A 287 -16.73 42.62 -2.23
N LYS A 288 -17.38 43.71 -1.78
CA LYS A 288 -17.90 44.75 -2.69
C LYS A 288 -16.80 45.11 -3.71
N PRO A 289 -17.11 45.11 -5.02
CA PRO A 289 -16.15 45.59 -6.00
C PRO A 289 -15.73 46.99 -5.59
N LYS A 290 -14.42 47.26 -5.52
CA LYS A 290 -13.90 48.62 -5.32
C LYS A 290 -14.38 49.46 -6.51
N THR A 291 -15.49 50.14 -6.32
CA THR A 291 -15.99 51.16 -7.24
C THR A 291 -15.01 52.31 -7.21
N GLY A 292 -14.28 52.50 -8.30
CA GLY A 292 -13.57 53.74 -8.58
C GLY A 292 -12.15 53.53 -9.10
N GLU A 293 -12.00 53.60 -10.42
CA GLU A 293 -11.17 54.60 -11.08
C GLU A 293 -11.49 54.55 -12.58
N ILE A 294 -12.31 55.50 -13.03
CA ILE A 294 -12.51 55.79 -14.44
C ILE A 294 -11.27 56.60 -14.85
N PRO A 295 -10.46 56.16 -15.84
CA PRO A 295 -9.36 56.97 -16.35
C PRO A 295 -9.95 58.23 -17.00
N GLN A 296 -9.52 59.40 -16.52
CA GLN A 296 -9.72 60.68 -17.22
C GLN A 296 -8.73 60.81 -18.37
#